data_AF-A0A1B8P2D2-F1
#
_entry.id   AF-A0A1B8P2D2-F1
#
_cell.length_a   1.000
_cell.length_b   1.000
_cell.length_c   1.000
_cell.angle_alpha   90.00
_cell.angle_beta   90.00
_cell.angle_gamma   90.00
#
_symmetry.space_group_name_H-M   'P 1'
#
loop_
_entity.id
_entity.type
_entity.pdbx_description
1 polymer ?
#
loop_
_entity_poly.entity_id
_entity_poly.type
_entity_poly.pdbx_seq_one_letter_code
_entity_poly.pdbx_strand_id
1 'polypeptide(L)'
;MHGPFNRMGRRKPMNEINVVPFIDVMLVLLVIFMITAPMLTQGVEVDLPQTASQPIEDDEDRDPIIVSVDREGNTSSAWVATRPK
;
A
#
# COMPACT_ATOMS: atom_id res chain seq x y z
N MET A 1 -37.46 -49.09 -57.92
CA MET A 1 -36.67 -47.85 -58.01
C MET A 1 -36.93 -47.00 -56.78
N HIS A 2 -36.07 -47.08 -55.76
CA HIS A 2 -36.05 -46.14 -54.62
C HIS A 2 -34.59 -45.96 -54.23
N GLY A 3 -34.03 -44.77 -54.48
CA GLY A 3 -32.73 -44.37 -53.95
C GLY A 3 -32.91 -43.70 -52.59
N PRO A 4 -32.00 -43.88 -51.62
CA PRO A 4 -32.09 -43.18 -50.36
C PRO A 4 -31.48 -41.78 -50.52
N PHE A 5 -32.25 -40.74 -50.21
CA PHE A 5 -31.69 -39.40 -50.07
C PHE A 5 -30.98 -39.30 -48.72
N ASN A 6 -29.64 -39.25 -48.81
CA ASN A 6 -28.71 -39.01 -47.73
C ASN A 6 -29.02 -37.67 -47.04
N ARG A 7 -29.57 -37.71 -45.82
CA ARG A 7 -29.73 -36.52 -44.99
C ARG A 7 -28.37 -36.13 -44.43
N MET A 8 -27.71 -35.19 -45.10
CA MET A 8 -26.55 -34.51 -44.56
C MET A 8 -26.98 -33.71 -43.32
N GLY A 9 -26.85 -34.36 -42.16
CA GLY A 9 -27.01 -33.73 -40.86
C GLY A 9 -25.94 -32.67 -40.71
N ARG A 10 -26.34 -31.40 -40.83
CA ARG A 10 -25.51 -30.24 -40.48
C ARG A 10 -25.16 -30.35 -39.00
N ARG A 11 -23.99 -30.90 -38.67
CA ARG A 11 -23.44 -30.86 -37.32
C ARG A 11 -23.33 -29.39 -36.92
N LYS A 12 -24.16 -28.96 -35.97
CA LYS A 12 -23.96 -27.68 -35.28
C LYS A 12 -22.63 -27.81 -34.52
N PRO A 13 -21.70 -26.85 -34.64
CA PRO A 13 -20.52 -26.85 -33.78
C PRO A 13 -21.01 -26.63 -32.34
N MET A 14 -20.85 -27.65 -31.49
CA MET A 14 -21.00 -27.51 -30.05
C MET A 14 -19.75 -26.80 -29.55
N ASN A 15 -19.87 -25.50 -29.29
CA ASN A 15 -18.84 -24.71 -28.65
C ASN A 15 -19.23 -24.53 -27.18
N GLU A 16 -19.13 -25.60 -26.41
CA GLU A 16 -19.20 -25.53 -24.95
C GLU A 16 -17.85 -24.99 -24.47
N ILE A 17 -17.83 -23.74 -24.02
CA ILE A 17 -16.63 -23.17 -23.42
C ILE A 17 -16.37 -23.92 -22.11
N ASN A 18 -15.16 -24.46 -21.95
CA ASN A 18 -14.73 -24.96 -20.65
C ASN A 18 -14.66 -23.77 -19.68
N VAL A 19 -15.63 -23.69 -18.77
CA VAL A 19 -15.70 -22.63 -17.75
C VAL A 19 -14.70 -22.83 -16.62
N VAL A 20 -14.27 -24.08 -16.39
CA VAL A 20 -13.36 -24.43 -15.28
C VAL A 20 -12.02 -23.69 -15.34
N PRO A 21 -11.31 -23.63 -16.50
CA PRO A 21 -10.10 -22.83 -16.62
C PRO A 21 -10.33 -21.32 -16.41
N PHE A 22 -11.51 -20.81 -16.77
CA PHE A 22 -11.83 -19.40 -16.58
C PHE A 22 -12.07 -19.06 -15.11
N ILE A 23 -12.78 -19.94 -14.40
CA ILE A 23 -13.02 -19.82 -12.96
C ILE A 23 -11.68 -19.86 -12.20
N ASP A 24 -10.75 -20.73 -12.58
CA ASP A 24 -9.42 -20.82 -11.96
C ASP A 24 -8.66 -19.49 -12.02
N VAL A 25 -8.60 -18.84 -13.19
CA VAL A 25 -7.96 -17.52 -13.34
C VAL A 25 -8.66 -16.45 -12.49
N MET A 26 -9.99 -16.44 -12.45
CA MET A 26 -10.73 -15.49 -11.62
C MET A 26 -10.49 -15.70 -10.12
N LEU A 27 -10.41 -16.95 -9.66
CA LEU A 27 -10.13 -17.30 -8.28
C LEU A 27 -8.69 -16.93 -7.88
N VAL A 28 -7.71 -17.13 -8.77
CA VAL A 28 -6.33 -16.67 -8.55
C VAL A 28 -6.28 -15.17 -8.32
N LEU A 29 -7.00 -14.37 -9.12
CA LEU A 29 -7.07 -12.91 -8.93
C LEU A 29 -7.67 -12.53 -7.57
N LEU A 30 -8.72 -13.22 -7.13
CA LEU A 30 -9.35 -12.98 -5.81
C LEU A 30 -8.41 -13.31 -4.65
N VAL A 31 -7.66 -14.42 -4.74
CA VAL A 31 -6.69 -14.82 -3.72
C VAL A 31 -5.54 -13.81 -3.63
N ILE A 32 -5.02 -13.33 -4.77
CA ILE A 32 -3.99 -12.28 -4.79
C ILE A 32 -4.49 -11.04 -4.05
N PHE A 33 -5.70 -10.57 -4.38
CA PHE A 33 -6.27 -9.42 -3.69
C PHE A 33 -6.43 -9.65 -2.18
N MET A 34 -6.95 -10.80 -1.76
CA MET A 34 -7.10 -11.17 -0.35
C MET A 34 -5.77 -11.15 0.41
N ILE A 35 -4.66 -11.57 -0.21
CA ILE A 35 -3.32 -11.58 0.41
C ILE A 35 -2.72 -10.17 0.50
N THR A 36 -2.96 -9.30 -0.49
CA THR A 36 -2.42 -7.93 -0.48
C THR A 36 -3.11 -7.00 0.52
N ALA A 37 -4.38 -7.23 0.85
CA ALA A 37 -5.12 -6.43 1.83
C ALA A 37 -4.47 -6.37 3.24
N PRO A 38 -4.09 -7.50 3.89
CA PRO A 38 -3.39 -7.47 5.18
C PRO A 38 -1.94 -6.96 5.08
N MET A 39 -1.36 -6.89 3.88
CA MET A 39 -0.02 -6.32 3.68
C MET A 39 -0.04 -4.79 3.63
N LEU A 40 -1.14 -4.18 3.19
CA LEU A 40 -1.32 -2.72 3.20
C LEU A 40 -1.40 -2.12 4.61
N THR A 41 -1.69 -2.95 5.62
CA THR A 41 -1.82 -2.52 7.02
C THR A 41 -0.55 -2.71 7.86
N GLN A 42 0.62 -2.94 7.24
CA GLN A 42 1.91 -2.86 7.95
C GLN A 42 2.24 -1.39 8.28
N GLY A 43 1.41 -0.78 9.11
CA GLY A 43 1.77 0.41 9.86
C GLY A 43 2.74 -0.03 10.96
N VAL A 44 3.90 0.63 11.02
CA VAL A 44 4.79 0.51 12.18
C VAL A 44 3.95 0.83 13.42
N GLU A 45 3.93 -0.07 14.39
CA GLU A 45 3.33 0.17 15.70
C GLU A 45 4.20 1.22 16.40
N VAL A 46 3.81 2.50 16.28
CA VAL A 46 4.51 3.60 16.94
C VAL A 46 3.85 3.81 18.30
N ASP A 47 4.50 3.31 19.35
CA ASP A 47 4.19 3.69 20.71
C ASP A 47 4.55 5.18 20.89
N LEU A 48 3.53 6.03 20.79
CA LEU A 48 3.67 7.46 21.04
C LEU A 48 3.93 7.64 22.55
N PRO A 49 5.10 8.17 22.95
CA PRO A 49 5.38 8.42 24.36
C PRO A 49 4.34 9.40 24.90
N GLN A 50 3.66 9.01 25.97
CA GLN A 50 2.79 9.91 26.72
C GLN A 50 3.70 10.90 27.45
N THR A 51 4.01 12.02 26.81
CA THR A 51 4.66 13.14 27.49
C THR A 51 3.70 13.67 28.55
N ALA A 52 4.10 13.55 29.82
CA ALA A 52 3.63 14.43 30.87
C ALA A 52 4.16 15.83 30.56
N SER A 53 3.55 16.51 29.59
CA SER A 53 3.91 17.89 29.23
C SER A 53 3.52 18.77 30.41
N GLN A 54 4.47 18.99 31.33
CA GLN A 54 4.45 20.22 32.09
C GLN A 54 4.57 21.34 31.06
N PRO A 55 3.67 22.35 31.08
CA PRO A 55 3.86 23.54 30.28
C PRO A 55 5.29 24.02 30.51
N ILE A 56 6.05 24.15 29.43
CA ILE A 56 7.35 24.81 29.51
C ILE A 56 7.01 26.25 29.90
N GLU A 57 7.50 26.70 31.05
CA GLU A 57 7.43 28.11 31.39
C GLU A 57 8.22 28.85 30.30
N ASP A 58 7.52 29.67 29.51
CA ASP A 58 8.12 30.56 28.52
C ASP A 58 8.93 31.61 29.29
N ASP A 59 10.14 31.23 29.66
CA ASP A 59 11.14 32.13 30.20
C ASP A 59 11.66 32.93 29.00
N GLU A 60 11.08 34.12 28.76
CA GLU A 60 11.33 34.99 27.60
C GLU A 60 12.83 35.36 27.43
N ASP A 61 13.66 35.10 28.44
CA ASP A 61 15.10 35.35 28.46
C ASP A 61 15.97 34.18 27.94
N ARG A 62 15.38 33.06 27.47
CA ARG A 62 16.16 31.91 26.95
C ARG A 62 16.40 32.02 25.46
N ASP A 63 17.67 32.21 25.08
CA ASP A 63 18.10 32.13 23.68
C ASP A 63 17.72 30.75 23.09
N PRO A 64 17.00 30.70 21.94
CA PRO A 64 16.55 29.44 21.36
C PRO A 64 17.72 28.61 20.83
N ILE A 65 17.80 27.34 21.25
CA ILE A 65 18.80 26.41 20.75
C ILE A 65 18.25 25.75 19.48
N ILE A 66 18.90 26.01 18.34
CA ILE A 66 18.55 25.41 17.05
C ILE A 66 19.43 24.19 16.81
N VAL A 67 18.81 23.01 16.77
CA VAL A 67 19.47 21.74 16.41
C VAL A 67 18.94 21.30 15.05
N SER A 68 19.82 21.12 14.08
CA SER A 68 19.48 20.60 12.75
C SER A 68 20.00 19.17 12.59
N VAL A 69 19.15 18.28 12.10
CA VAL A 69 19.47 16.88 11.81
C VAL A 69 19.33 16.64 10.32
N ASP A 70 20.38 16.16 9.66
CA ASP A 70 20.33 15.78 8.25
C ASP A 70 19.79 14.35 8.06
N ARG A 71 19.55 13.94 6.80
CA ARG A 71 19.01 12.60 6.47
C ARG A 71 19.95 11.45 6.82
N GLU A 72 21.22 11.75 7.06
CA GLU A 72 22.26 10.78 7.41
C GLU A 72 22.42 10.67 8.94
N GLY A 73 21.67 11.47 9.70
CA GLY A 73 21.68 11.48 11.16
C GLY A 73 22.79 12.34 11.75
N ASN A 74 23.48 13.16 10.94
CA ASN A 74 24.45 14.10 11.50
C ASN A 74 23.71 15.28 12.14
N THR A 75 24.10 15.58 13.37
CA THR A 75 23.57 16.71 14.14
C THR A 75 24.55 17.86 14.08
N SER A 76 24.12 19.01 13.56
CA SER A 76 24.85 20.26 13.69
C SER A 76 24.15 21.17 14.69
N SER A 77 24.86 21.58 15.74
CA SER A 77 24.41 22.61 16.67
C SER A 77 24.94 23.95 16.16
N ALA A 78 24.06 24.74 15.53
CA ALA A 78 24.41 26.11 15.16
C ALA A 78 24.27 27.00 16.41
N TRP A 79 25.39 27.41 17.00
CA TRP A 79 25.39 28.42 18.05
C TRP A 79 24.78 29.72 17.50
N VAL A 80 23.60 30.09 17.98
CA VAL A 80 22.93 31.34 17.63
C VAL A 80 23.64 32.48 18.37
N ALA A 81 24.73 32.97 17.79
CA ALA A 81 25.42 34.17 18.25
C ALA A 81 25.43 35.20 17.12
N THR A 82 24.26 35.78 16.83
CA THR A 82 24.19 36.98 15.98
C THR A 82 23.23 38.00 16.59
N ARG A 83 23.64 38.63 17.70
CA ARG A 83 23.21 40.01 17.96
C ARG A 83 24.15 40.95 17.19
N PRO A 84 23.60 41.87 16.41
CA PRO A 84 23.87 43.27 16.72
C PRO A 84 22.55 44.04 16.92
N LYS A 85 22.67 45.11 17.70
CA LYS A 85 21.62 46.01 18.19
C LYS A 85 20.63 46.46 17.13
#